data_AF-A0A935V814-F1
#
_entry.id   AF-A0A935V814-F1
#
_cell.length_a   1.000
_cell.length_b   1.000
_cell.length_c   1.000
_cell.angle_alpha   90.00
_cell.angle_beta   90.00
_cell.angle_gamma   90.00
#
_symmetry.space_group_name_H-M   'P 1'
#
loop_
_entity.id
_entity.type
_entity.pdbx_description
1 polymer ?
#
loop_
_entity_poly.entity_id
_entity_poly.type
_entity_poly.pdbx_seq_one_letter_code
_entity_poly.pdbx_strand_id
1 'polypeptide(L)'
;MNGRQLVLCAAMLALVGCDDEDSNTGPEAFQPTPPTAAVNAFVESQSLPLFRYTHQVLIRDDVECFYSVFGEPQDCPSGCFYSYGFGLRYGDHLGWLNFDFANGYEAAPSSYFDVLSSDTALFDVDTWFVISDTNWAMAWQSVVPALARDEDTGRSALLSIAVILYTHHSLSMALDLVNNPAVAADVEILTLLSELPVVGVGDMDLYDEPRNRALELLGGLVVGGGNGTTGI
;
A
#
# COMPACT_ATOMS: atom_id res chain seq x y z
N MET A 1 27.02 8.64 -10.41
CA MET A 1 25.78 8.27 -11.13
C MET A 1 26.01 6.86 -11.68
N ASN A 2 25.33 5.77 -11.35
CA ASN A 2 24.11 5.52 -10.57
C ASN A 2 24.24 4.10 -9.98
N GLY A 3 24.41 3.99 -8.66
CA GLY A 3 24.37 2.70 -7.94
C GLY A 3 23.00 2.38 -7.32
N ARG A 4 21.99 3.19 -7.62
CA ARG A 4 20.64 3.12 -7.03
C ARG A 4 19.62 2.36 -7.87
N GLN A 5 19.93 1.98 -9.12
CA GLN A 5 19.00 1.25 -9.98
C GLN A 5 19.01 -0.27 -9.78
N LEU A 6 20.07 -0.85 -9.19
CA LEU A 6 20.18 -2.31 -9.05
C LEU A 6 19.33 -2.92 -7.93
N VAL A 7 18.90 -2.14 -6.95
CA VAL A 7 18.16 -2.68 -5.79
C VAL A 7 16.66 -2.81 -6.06
N LEU A 8 16.09 -1.99 -6.96
CA LEU A 8 14.67 -2.13 -7.34
C LEU A 8 14.41 -3.36 -8.21
N CYS A 9 15.34 -3.76 -9.09
CA CYS A 9 15.15 -4.94 -9.94
C CYS A 9 15.03 -6.25 -9.12
N ALA A 10 15.73 -6.37 -7.98
CA ALA A 10 15.72 -7.59 -7.19
C ALA A 10 14.41 -7.81 -6.42
N ALA A 11 13.71 -6.73 -6.03
CA ALA A 11 12.39 -6.85 -5.39
C ALA A 11 11.26 -7.11 -6.40
N MET A 12 11.41 -6.69 -7.66
CA MET A 12 10.44 -6.96 -8.73
C MET A 12 10.43 -8.43 -9.19
N LEU A 13 11.55 -9.15 -9.06
CA LEU A 13 11.67 -10.55 -9.49
C LEU A 13 10.86 -11.54 -8.63
N ALA A 14 10.32 -11.11 -7.48
CA ALA A 14 9.42 -11.93 -6.67
C ALA A 14 7.92 -11.77 -7.05
N LEU A 15 7.58 -10.79 -7.90
CA LEU A 15 6.19 -10.48 -8.28
C LEU A 15 5.77 -11.03 -9.64
N VAL A 16 6.72 -11.46 -10.47
CA VAL A 16 6.47 -12.15 -11.73
C VAL A 16 7.45 -13.30 -11.76
N GLY A 17 6.94 -14.53 -11.64
CA GLY A 17 7.75 -15.73 -11.81
C GLY A 17 8.52 -15.61 -13.12
N CYS A 18 9.84 -15.44 -13.03
CA CYS A 18 10.73 -15.78 -14.12
C CYS A 18 10.85 -17.30 -14.09
N ASP A 19 9.82 -17.99 -14.57
CA ASP A 19 9.91 -19.43 -14.82
C ASP A 19 10.83 -19.62 -16.03
N ASP A 20 11.85 -20.45 -15.81
CA ASP A 20 12.73 -21.02 -16.82
C ASP A 20 11.90 -21.57 -18.00
N GLU A 21 12.07 -20.97 -19.18
CA GLU A 21 11.76 -21.61 -20.45
C GLU A 21 12.68 -22.83 -20.60
N ASP A 22 12.25 -24.02 -20.15
CA ASP A 22 12.61 -25.30 -20.80
C ASP A 22 11.95 -26.58 -20.20
N SER A 23 11.00 -26.49 -19.26
CA SER A 23 10.29 -27.69 -18.79
C SER A 23 8.87 -27.80 -19.36
N ASN A 24 8.70 -28.71 -20.32
CA ASN A 24 7.50 -28.96 -21.12
C ASN A 24 6.39 -29.70 -20.33
N THR A 25 6.19 -29.33 -19.07
CA THR A 25 5.08 -29.72 -18.19
C THR A 25 4.74 -28.53 -17.28
N GLY A 26 4.30 -27.42 -17.88
CA GLY A 26 3.95 -26.21 -17.12
C GLY A 26 2.74 -26.44 -16.20
N PRO A 27 2.68 -25.77 -15.03
CA PRO A 27 1.44 -25.65 -14.28
C PRO A 27 0.39 -25.02 -15.20
N GLU A 28 -0.89 -25.39 -15.07
CA GLU A 28 -1.99 -24.80 -15.84
C GLU A 28 -1.78 -23.29 -15.95
N ALA A 29 -1.64 -22.79 -17.18
CA ALA A 29 -1.46 -21.37 -17.44
C ALA A 29 -2.55 -20.61 -16.71
N PHE A 30 -2.17 -19.88 -15.65
CA PHE A 30 -3.07 -19.09 -14.82
C PHE A 30 -4.00 -18.33 -15.75
N GLN A 31 -5.28 -18.69 -15.74
CA GLN A 31 -6.30 -18.00 -16.54
C GLN A 31 -6.74 -16.80 -15.71
N PRO A 32 -6.32 -15.58 -16.05
CA PRO A 32 -6.71 -14.42 -15.28
C PRO A 32 -8.24 -14.30 -15.27
N THR A 33 -8.84 -14.28 -14.08
CA THR A 33 -10.26 -13.95 -13.95
C THR A 33 -10.51 -12.57 -14.54
N PRO A 34 -11.49 -12.41 -15.44
CA PRO A 34 -11.81 -11.11 -16.00
C PRO A 34 -12.42 -10.19 -14.92
N PRO A 35 -12.08 -8.89 -14.91
CA PRO A 35 -12.68 -7.94 -13.98
C PRO A 35 -14.19 -7.78 -14.20
N THR A 36 -14.89 -7.26 -13.19
CA THR A 36 -16.30 -6.91 -13.35
C THR A 36 -16.49 -5.80 -14.40
N ALA A 37 -17.71 -5.67 -14.92
CA ALA A 37 -18.05 -4.62 -15.87
C ALA A 37 -17.83 -3.21 -15.30
N ALA A 38 -18.01 -3.02 -13.98
CA ALA A 38 -17.75 -1.76 -13.30
C ALA A 38 -16.27 -1.40 -13.32
N VAL A 39 -15.39 -2.37 -13.00
CA VAL A 39 -13.94 -2.18 -13.07
C VAL A 39 -13.47 -1.91 -14.50
N ASN A 40 -13.97 -2.66 -15.49
CA ASN A 40 -13.61 -2.42 -16.88
C ASN A 40 -14.03 -1.02 -17.35
N ALA A 41 -15.27 -0.60 -17.08
CA ALA A 41 -15.75 0.74 -17.43
C ALA A 41 -14.94 1.85 -16.73
N PHE A 42 -14.56 1.63 -15.47
CA PHE A 42 -13.66 2.54 -14.77
C PHE A 42 -12.31 2.62 -15.47
N VAL A 43 -11.61 1.51 -15.69
CA VAL A 43 -10.27 1.53 -16.31
C VAL A 43 -10.30 2.16 -17.70
N GLU A 44 -11.32 1.86 -18.50
CA GLU A 44 -11.52 2.47 -19.83
C GLU A 44 -11.67 4.00 -19.73
N SER A 45 -12.36 4.50 -18.71
CA SER A 45 -12.51 5.95 -18.48
C SER A 45 -11.20 6.66 -18.12
N GLN A 46 -10.21 5.93 -17.58
CA GLN A 46 -8.95 6.51 -17.10
C GLN A 46 -7.95 6.82 -18.22
N SER A 47 -8.21 6.38 -19.46
CA SER A 47 -7.35 6.65 -20.63
C SER A 47 -5.87 6.30 -20.39
N LEU A 48 -5.60 5.15 -19.76
CA LEU A 48 -4.24 4.71 -19.44
C LEU A 48 -3.38 4.60 -20.72
N PRO A 49 -2.16 5.15 -20.75
CA PRO A 49 -1.33 5.17 -21.94
C PRO A 49 -0.90 3.75 -22.30
N LEU A 50 -1.11 3.33 -23.54
CA LEU A 50 -0.74 1.99 -24.03
C LEU A 50 -1.30 0.86 -23.13
N PHE A 51 -2.55 1.02 -22.70
CA PHE A 51 -3.27 0.00 -21.94
C PHE A 51 -3.17 -1.38 -22.60
N ARG A 52 -2.87 -2.41 -21.80
CA ARG A 52 -2.73 -3.79 -22.25
C ARG A 52 -3.92 -4.62 -21.80
N TYR A 53 -4.09 -4.72 -20.49
CA TYR A 53 -5.14 -5.52 -19.86
C TYR A 53 -5.31 -5.10 -18.41
N THR A 54 -6.47 -5.47 -17.86
CA THR A 54 -6.77 -5.42 -16.43
C THR A 54 -6.96 -6.84 -15.94
N HIS A 55 -6.38 -7.15 -14.80
CA HIS A 55 -6.54 -8.42 -14.14
C HIS A 55 -7.19 -8.25 -12.78
N GLN A 56 -8.15 -9.11 -12.50
CA GLN A 56 -8.79 -9.19 -11.20
C GLN A 56 -7.99 -10.07 -10.25
N VAL A 57 -7.58 -9.50 -9.13
CA VAL A 57 -6.83 -10.18 -8.08
C VAL A 57 -7.80 -10.93 -7.16
N LEU A 58 -8.82 -10.24 -6.66
CA LEU A 58 -9.74 -10.78 -5.65
C LEU A 58 -11.14 -10.25 -5.91
N ILE A 59 -12.15 -11.12 -5.77
CA ILE A 59 -13.51 -10.69 -5.41
C ILE A 59 -13.88 -11.42 -4.13
N ARG A 60 -14.23 -10.66 -3.09
CA ARG A 60 -14.77 -11.21 -1.86
C ARG A 60 -15.75 -10.22 -1.26
N ASP A 61 -16.98 -10.68 -1.09
CA ASP A 61 -18.09 -9.87 -0.60
C ASP A 61 -18.20 -8.57 -1.44
N ASP A 62 -18.07 -7.41 -0.81
CA ASP A 62 -18.13 -6.11 -1.47
C ASP A 62 -16.76 -5.61 -1.97
N VAL A 63 -15.68 -6.34 -1.72
CA VAL A 63 -14.30 -5.98 -2.08
C VAL A 63 -13.91 -6.61 -3.42
N GLU A 64 -13.48 -5.79 -4.38
CA GLU A 64 -12.84 -6.25 -5.61
C GLU A 64 -11.51 -5.54 -5.83
N CYS A 65 -10.43 -6.32 -5.80
CA CYS A 65 -9.07 -5.83 -6.04
C CYS A 65 -8.67 -6.15 -7.48
N PHE A 66 -8.05 -5.20 -8.18
CA PHE A 66 -7.59 -5.40 -9.56
C PHE A 66 -6.29 -4.64 -9.81
N TYR A 67 -5.54 -5.04 -10.83
CA TYR A 67 -4.47 -4.21 -11.36
C TYR A 67 -4.56 -4.10 -12.87
N SER A 68 -4.04 -3.00 -13.40
CA SER A 68 -3.94 -2.75 -14.84
C SER A 68 -2.50 -2.62 -15.28
N VAL A 69 -2.18 -3.21 -16.41
CA VAL A 69 -0.86 -3.14 -17.05
C VAL A 69 -0.93 -2.19 -18.22
N PHE A 70 -0.01 -1.23 -18.26
CA PHE A 70 0.01 -0.18 -19.26
C PHE A 70 1.43 0.37 -19.50
N GLY A 71 1.57 1.25 -20.48
CA GLY A 71 2.83 1.88 -20.83
C GLY A 71 3.72 1.06 -21.76
N GLU A 72 4.88 1.63 -22.05
CA GLU A 72 5.91 0.99 -22.88
C GLU A 72 6.62 -0.14 -22.10
N PRO A 73 6.97 -1.25 -22.75
CA PRO A 73 7.84 -2.26 -22.14
C PRO A 73 9.21 -1.65 -21.81
N GLN A 74 9.71 -1.96 -20.62
CA GLN A 74 11.05 -1.61 -20.17
C GLN A 74 11.94 -2.84 -20.18
N ASP A 75 13.04 -2.77 -20.92
CA ASP A 75 13.99 -3.87 -21.01
C ASP A 75 14.78 -4.01 -19.70
N CYS A 76 14.78 -5.21 -19.12
CA CYS A 76 15.70 -5.62 -18.09
C CYS A 76 16.37 -6.97 -18.44
N PRO A 77 17.52 -7.31 -17.82
CA PRO A 77 18.25 -8.55 -18.14
C PRO A 77 17.44 -9.85 -18.00
N SER A 78 16.34 -9.81 -17.24
CA SER A 78 15.43 -10.95 -17.00
C SER A 78 14.10 -10.86 -17.76
N GLY A 79 13.93 -9.89 -18.68
CA GLY A 79 12.71 -9.71 -19.47
C GLY A 79 12.23 -8.27 -19.56
N CYS A 80 11.09 -8.04 -20.20
CA CYS A 80 10.47 -6.70 -20.21
C CYS A 80 9.49 -6.56 -19.03
N PHE A 81 9.46 -5.39 -18.37
CA PHE A 81 8.42 -5.04 -17.39
C PHE A 81 7.64 -3.79 -17.82
N TYR A 82 6.46 -3.57 -17.24
CA TYR A 82 5.54 -2.49 -17.62
C TYR A 82 5.23 -1.59 -16.42
N SER A 83 4.43 -0.54 -16.64
CA SER A 83 3.82 0.20 -15.54
C SER A 83 2.57 -0.52 -15.05
N TYR A 84 2.29 -0.39 -13.75
CA TYR A 84 1.16 -1.03 -13.08
C TYR A 84 0.35 0.01 -12.32
N GLY A 85 -0.97 -0.16 -12.31
CA GLY A 85 -1.87 0.57 -11.42
C GLY A 85 -2.68 -0.44 -10.63
N PHE A 86 -2.65 -0.36 -9.30
CA PHE A 86 -3.51 -1.19 -8.46
C PHE A 86 -4.74 -0.39 -8.05
N GLY A 87 -5.91 -1.02 -8.11
CA GLY A 87 -7.17 -0.39 -7.80
C GLY A 87 -8.06 -1.30 -6.97
N LEU A 88 -9.06 -0.67 -6.39
CA LEU A 88 -10.00 -1.26 -5.45
C LEU A 88 -11.40 -0.78 -5.76
N ARG A 89 -12.37 -1.70 -5.73
CA ARG A 89 -13.79 -1.41 -5.59
C ARG A 89 -14.23 -1.88 -4.22
N TYR A 90 -15.02 -1.05 -3.54
CA TYR A 90 -15.73 -1.44 -2.33
C TYR A 90 -17.18 -0.96 -2.39
N GLY A 91 -18.13 -1.90 -2.48
CA GLY A 91 -19.52 -1.55 -2.77
C GLY A 91 -19.64 -0.73 -4.07
N ASP A 92 -20.07 0.53 -3.95
CA ASP A 92 -20.37 1.43 -5.07
C ASP A 92 -19.24 2.41 -5.42
N HIS A 93 -18.18 2.54 -4.62
CA HIS A 93 -17.03 3.39 -4.96
C HIS A 93 -15.82 2.59 -5.46
N LEU A 94 -15.02 3.24 -6.29
CA LEU A 94 -13.98 2.61 -7.09
C LEU A 94 -12.89 3.64 -7.38
N GLY A 95 -11.63 3.25 -7.20
CA GLY A 95 -10.50 4.14 -7.42
C GLY A 95 -9.18 3.40 -7.46
N TRP A 96 -8.13 4.15 -7.80
CA TRP A 96 -6.75 3.67 -7.76
C TRP A 96 -6.16 3.80 -6.36
N LEU A 97 -5.40 2.80 -5.91
CA LEU A 97 -4.68 2.84 -4.65
C LEU A 97 -3.27 3.42 -4.84
N ASN A 98 -2.58 2.97 -5.88
CA ASN A 98 -1.23 3.39 -6.22
C ASN A 98 -0.92 3.09 -7.70
N PHE A 99 0.17 3.70 -8.16
CA PHE A 99 0.77 3.43 -9.45
C PHE A 99 2.25 3.16 -9.28
N ASP A 100 2.74 2.16 -9.99
CA ASP A 100 4.16 1.92 -10.19
C ASP A 100 4.49 2.23 -11.65
N PHE A 101 5.11 3.39 -11.85
CA PHE A 101 5.50 3.86 -13.18
C PHE A 101 6.93 3.44 -13.48
N ALA A 102 7.09 2.54 -14.46
CA ALA A 102 8.39 2.05 -14.87
C ALA A 102 9.33 3.17 -15.39
N ASN A 103 8.79 4.31 -15.85
CA ASN A 103 9.53 5.36 -16.57
C ASN A 103 9.23 6.82 -16.17
N GLY A 104 8.69 7.08 -14.97
CA GLY A 104 8.37 8.46 -14.57
C GLY A 104 7.29 9.12 -15.44
N TYR A 105 6.43 8.32 -16.09
CA TYR A 105 5.17 8.79 -16.64
C TYR A 105 4.26 9.20 -15.47
N GLU A 106 4.37 10.43 -14.99
CA GLU A 106 3.45 10.96 -13.98
C GLU A 106 2.16 11.44 -14.65
N ALA A 107 1.37 10.52 -15.20
CA ALA A 107 -0.04 10.82 -15.38
C ALA A 107 -0.69 10.66 -14.01
N ALA A 108 -0.92 11.77 -13.30
CA ALA A 108 -1.69 11.74 -12.06
C ALA A 108 -3.06 11.10 -12.38
N PRO A 109 -3.42 10.00 -11.73
CA PRO A 109 -4.70 9.36 -12.00
C PRO A 109 -5.83 10.31 -11.63
N SER A 110 -6.94 10.21 -12.37
CA SER A 110 -8.07 11.09 -12.16
C SER A 110 -8.90 10.75 -10.92
N SER A 111 -8.71 9.56 -10.34
CA SER A 111 -9.53 9.07 -9.23
C SER A 111 -8.75 8.09 -8.36
N TYR A 112 -8.12 8.59 -7.30
CA TYR A 112 -7.65 7.73 -6.22
C TYR A 112 -8.84 7.19 -5.42
N PHE A 113 -8.68 6.01 -4.84
CA PHE A 113 -9.64 5.44 -3.91
C PHE A 113 -9.65 6.30 -2.65
N ASP A 114 -10.85 6.76 -2.29
CA ASP A 114 -11.12 7.58 -1.11
C ASP A 114 -11.69 6.64 -0.04
N VAL A 115 -10.95 6.42 1.04
CA VAL A 115 -11.40 5.50 2.10
C VAL A 115 -12.48 6.23 2.89
N LEU A 116 -13.61 5.57 3.07
CA LEU A 116 -14.71 6.11 3.87
C LEU A 116 -14.77 5.40 5.21
N SER A 117 -15.22 6.11 6.24
CA SER A 117 -15.48 5.51 7.56
C SER A 117 -16.45 4.33 7.55
N SER A 118 -17.23 4.16 6.47
CA SER A 118 -18.12 3.01 6.22
C SER A 118 -17.40 1.75 5.75
N ASP A 119 -16.13 1.83 5.36
CA ASP A 119 -15.39 0.75 4.69
C ASP A 119 -14.85 -0.30 5.66
N THR A 120 -15.69 -0.65 6.63
CA THR A 120 -15.31 -1.42 7.81
C THR A 120 -14.78 -2.81 7.50
N ALA A 121 -15.13 -3.41 6.36
CA ALA A 121 -14.55 -4.70 5.95
C ALA A 121 -13.09 -4.56 5.47
N LEU A 122 -12.70 -3.38 4.95
CA LEU A 122 -11.30 -3.08 4.64
C LEU A 122 -10.48 -2.82 5.91
N PHE A 123 -11.11 -2.55 7.05
CA PHE A 123 -10.43 -2.30 8.32
C PHE A 123 -10.07 -3.60 9.07
N ASP A 124 -10.51 -4.74 8.56
CA ASP A 124 -10.21 -6.04 9.13
C ASP A 124 -8.84 -6.56 8.65
N VAL A 125 -8.01 -6.98 9.61
CA VAL A 125 -6.69 -7.54 9.34
C VAL A 125 -6.78 -8.85 8.54
N ASP A 126 -7.84 -9.64 8.75
CA ASP A 126 -8.06 -10.88 8.01
C ASP A 126 -8.26 -10.61 6.52
N THR A 127 -8.91 -9.49 6.18
CA THR A 127 -9.05 -9.03 4.79
C THR A 127 -7.68 -8.75 4.16
N TRP A 128 -6.75 -8.12 4.90
CA TRP A 128 -5.41 -7.82 4.40
C TRP A 128 -4.61 -9.08 4.12
N PHE A 129 -4.69 -10.07 5.00
CA PHE A 129 -4.01 -11.35 4.79
C PHE A 129 -4.60 -12.13 3.62
N VAL A 130 -5.91 -12.13 3.43
CA VAL A 130 -6.56 -12.76 2.27
C VAL A 130 -6.12 -12.10 0.96
N ILE A 131 -6.04 -10.77 0.93
CA ILE A 131 -5.51 -10.04 -0.22
C ILE A 131 -4.03 -10.42 -0.41
N SER A 132 -3.24 -10.49 0.65
CA SER A 132 -1.81 -10.82 0.60
C SER A 132 -1.54 -12.23 0.07
N ASP A 133 -2.34 -13.21 0.48
CA ASP A 133 -2.24 -14.60 0.01
C ASP A 133 -2.50 -14.70 -1.50
N THR A 134 -3.27 -13.77 -2.04
CA THR A 134 -3.57 -13.70 -3.48
C THR A 134 -2.54 -12.84 -4.23
N ASN A 135 -2.19 -11.69 -3.66
CA ASN A 135 -1.18 -10.78 -4.17
C ASN A 135 -0.60 -9.93 -3.03
N TRP A 136 0.63 -10.27 -2.64
CA TRP A 136 1.33 -9.60 -1.54
C TRP A 136 1.51 -8.08 -1.77
N ALA A 137 1.85 -7.65 -2.99
CA ALA A 137 2.03 -6.23 -3.30
C ALA A 137 0.72 -5.44 -3.22
N MET A 138 -0.40 -6.04 -3.64
CA MET A 138 -1.73 -5.44 -3.48
C MET A 138 -2.02 -5.11 -2.01
N ALA A 139 -1.81 -6.08 -1.10
CA ALA A 139 -2.05 -5.86 0.32
C ALA A 139 -1.09 -4.80 0.89
N TRP A 140 0.22 -5.06 0.82
CA TRP A 140 1.19 -4.35 1.65
C TRP A 140 1.81 -3.11 1.00
N GLN A 141 1.72 -2.97 -0.32
CA GLN A 141 2.18 -1.78 -1.03
C GLN A 141 1.05 -0.86 -1.49
N SER A 142 -0.21 -1.32 -1.41
CA SER A 142 -1.36 -0.58 -1.97
C SER A 142 -2.47 -0.38 -0.95
N VAL A 143 -3.17 -1.45 -0.53
CA VAL A 143 -4.35 -1.37 0.35
C VAL A 143 -3.97 -0.83 1.73
N VAL A 144 -3.05 -1.50 2.43
CA VAL A 144 -2.72 -1.14 3.82
C VAL A 144 -2.06 0.25 3.92
N PRO A 145 -1.14 0.65 3.01
CA PRO A 145 -0.67 2.03 2.98
C PRO A 145 -1.76 3.07 2.72
N ALA A 146 -2.75 2.78 1.86
CA ALA A 146 -3.88 3.68 1.64
C ALA A 146 -4.68 3.88 2.95
N LEU A 147 -4.95 2.79 3.67
CA LEU A 147 -5.60 2.85 4.99
C LEU A 147 -4.77 3.62 6.02
N ALA A 148 -3.46 3.42 6.06
CA ALA A 148 -2.57 4.10 7.00
C ALA A 148 -2.60 5.63 6.85
N ARG A 149 -2.73 6.12 5.61
CA ARG A 149 -2.72 7.54 5.28
C ARG A 149 -4.07 8.24 5.48
N ASP A 150 -5.16 7.51 5.31
CA ASP A 150 -6.51 8.10 5.25
C ASP A 150 -7.07 8.43 6.64
N GLU A 151 -7.69 9.60 6.79
CA GLU A 151 -8.24 10.10 8.06
C GLU A 151 -9.53 9.39 8.48
N ASP A 152 -10.25 8.82 7.51
CA ASP A 152 -11.49 8.09 7.72
C ASP A 152 -11.27 6.63 8.15
N THR A 153 -10.01 6.16 8.12
CA THR A 153 -9.66 4.81 8.57
C THR A 153 -9.94 4.62 10.07
N GLY A 154 -10.70 3.59 10.39
CA GLY A 154 -11.07 3.29 11.77
C GLY A 154 -9.86 3.03 12.67
N ARG A 155 -9.92 3.53 13.91
CA ARG A 155 -8.85 3.39 14.92
C ARG A 155 -8.31 1.95 15.05
N SER A 156 -9.19 0.95 15.03
CA SER A 156 -8.77 -0.46 15.16
C SER A 156 -7.86 -0.90 14.01
N ALA A 157 -8.12 -0.45 12.78
CA ALA A 157 -7.23 -0.69 11.66
C ALA A 157 -5.90 0.03 11.85
N LEU A 158 -5.90 1.31 12.19
CA LEU A 158 -4.67 2.08 12.44
C LEU A 158 -3.80 1.44 13.52
N LEU A 159 -4.41 0.92 14.60
CA LEU A 159 -3.72 0.17 15.64
C LEU A 159 -3.13 -1.15 15.11
N SER A 160 -3.89 -1.91 14.33
CA SER A 160 -3.39 -3.13 13.69
C SER A 160 -2.21 -2.85 12.75
N ILE A 161 -2.24 -1.74 12.00
CA ILE A 161 -1.13 -1.32 11.14
C ILE A 161 0.12 -1.01 11.99
N ALA A 162 -0.03 -0.29 13.11
CA ALA A 162 1.09 -0.02 14.02
C ALA A 162 1.75 -1.31 14.54
N VAL A 163 0.94 -2.31 14.87
CA VAL A 163 1.44 -3.64 15.29
C VAL A 163 2.12 -4.37 14.13
N ILE A 164 1.55 -4.35 12.93
CA ILE A 164 2.08 -5.03 11.76
C ILE A 164 3.47 -4.51 11.39
N LEU A 165 3.75 -3.22 11.58
CA LEU A 165 5.06 -2.60 11.29
C LEU A 165 6.24 -3.21 12.05
N TYR A 166 6.00 -3.98 13.13
CA TYR A 166 7.03 -4.76 13.82
C TYR A 166 7.53 -5.96 13.00
N THR A 167 6.68 -6.50 12.13
CA THR A 167 6.96 -7.71 11.33
C THR A 167 7.08 -7.42 9.83
N HIS A 168 6.32 -6.44 9.33
CA HIS A 168 6.35 -5.98 7.95
C HIS A 168 6.99 -4.60 7.88
N HIS A 169 8.29 -4.57 7.55
CA HIS A 169 9.07 -3.35 7.61
C HIS A 169 8.76 -2.43 6.42
N SER A 170 8.08 -1.31 6.66
CA SER A 170 7.67 -0.34 5.63
C SER A 170 7.76 1.09 6.15
N LEU A 171 8.81 1.82 5.72
CA LEU A 171 9.01 3.22 6.10
C LEU A 171 7.84 4.11 5.64
N SER A 172 7.37 3.96 4.40
CA SER A 172 6.28 4.78 3.88
C SER A 172 5.00 4.61 4.71
N MET A 173 4.66 3.37 5.06
CA MET A 173 3.49 3.08 5.89
C MET A 173 3.66 3.62 7.32
N ALA A 174 4.85 3.55 7.91
CA ALA A 174 5.13 4.13 9.22
C ALA A 174 5.02 5.67 9.20
N LEU A 175 5.51 6.31 8.14
CA LEU A 175 5.38 7.76 7.94
C LEU A 175 3.93 8.18 7.67
N ASP A 176 3.20 7.44 6.85
CA ASP A 176 1.78 7.69 6.61
C ASP A 176 1.00 7.59 7.92
N LEU A 177 1.25 6.54 8.72
CA LEU A 177 0.55 6.32 9.99
C LEU A 177 0.86 7.40 11.04
N VAL A 178 2.13 7.81 11.22
CA VAL A 178 2.48 8.83 12.21
C VAL A 178 1.98 10.23 11.81
N ASN A 179 1.77 10.47 10.53
CA ASN A 179 1.22 11.73 10.01
C ASN A 179 -0.31 11.71 9.88
N ASN A 180 -0.96 10.58 10.13
CA ASN A 180 -2.40 10.47 10.07
C ASN A 180 -3.06 11.34 11.17
N PRO A 181 -3.99 12.24 10.84
CA PRO A 181 -4.65 13.11 11.82
C PRO A 181 -5.36 12.35 12.95
N ALA A 182 -5.94 11.19 12.66
CA ALA A 182 -6.60 10.35 13.66
C ALA A 182 -5.62 9.74 14.67
N VAL A 183 -4.33 9.58 14.30
CA VAL A 183 -3.27 9.06 15.16
C VAL A 183 -2.64 10.15 16.04
N ALA A 184 -2.70 11.43 15.63
CA ALA A 184 -1.98 12.52 16.29
C ALA A 184 -2.29 12.70 17.80
N ALA A 185 -3.44 12.21 18.28
CA ALA A 185 -3.83 12.22 19.68
C ALA A 185 -3.96 10.82 20.31
N ASP A 186 -3.65 9.76 19.57
CA ASP A 186 -3.81 8.38 20.05
C ASP A 186 -2.54 7.90 20.76
N VAL A 187 -2.56 7.96 22.10
CA VAL A 187 -1.42 7.60 22.95
C VAL A 187 -0.96 6.16 22.72
N GLU A 188 -1.87 5.23 22.47
CA GLU A 188 -1.51 3.81 22.30
C GLU A 188 -0.77 3.60 20.98
N ILE A 189 -1.32 4.11 19.87
CA ILE A 189 -0.70 4.00 18.55
C ILE A 189 0.64 4.73 18.53
N LEU A 190 0.71 5.95 19.07
CA LEU A 190 1.95 6.71 19.14
C LEU A 190 3.02 6.01 20.00
N THR A 191 2.61 5.34 21.09
CA THR A 191 3.54 4.55 21.91
C THR A 191 4.16 3.41 21.09
N LEU A 192 3.34 2.62 20.39
CA LEU A 192 3.82 1.56 19.50
C LEU A 192 4.75 2.11 18.41
N LEU A 193 4.37 3.23 17.79
CA LEU A 193 5.19 3.89 16.77
C LEU A 193 6.54 4.37 17.33
N SER A 194 6.59 4.85 18.57
CA SER A 194 7.82 5.26 19.24
C SER A 194 8.75 4.10 19.62
N GLU A 195 8.21 2.89 19.69
CA GLU A 195 8.91 1.66 20.09
C GLU A 195 9.20 0.72 18.91
N LEU A 196 9.00 1.19 17.66
CA LEU A 196 9.30 0.40 16.46
C LEU A 196 10.74 -0.14 16.48
N PRO A 197 10.97 -1.38 16.02
CA PRO A 197 12.29 -1.99 16.08
C PRO A 197 13.33 -1.20 15.30
N VAL A 198 14.60 -1.26 15.74
CA VAL A 198 15.72 -0.77 14.94
C VAL A 198 15.90 -1.70 13.75
N VAL A 199 15.56 -1.23 12.56
CA VAL A 199 15.65 -2.02 11.32
C VAL A 199 16.72 -1.38 10.44
N GLY A 200 17.88 -2.02 10.36
CA GLY A 200 19.01 -1.53 9.59
C GLY A 200 18.86 -1.80 8.09
N VAL A 201 18.94 -0.75 7.27
CA VAL A 201 19.20 -0.85 5.82
C VAL A 201 20.56 -0.19 5.54
N GLY A 202 21.62 -1.00 5.58
CA GLY A 202 23.00 -0.48 5.63
C GLY A 202 23.28 0.20 6.97
N ASP A 203 23.77 1.43 6.94
CA ASP A 203 24.08 2.24 8.13
C ASP A 203 22.88 3.08 8.63
N MET A 204 21.70 2.90 8.03
CA MET A 204 20.51 3.69 8.36
C MET A 204 19.49 2.85 9.11
N ASP A 205 18.91 3.43 10.16
CA ASP A 205 17.73 2.88 10.81
C ASP A 205 16.48 3.35 10.07
N LEU A 206 15.75 2.40 9.49
CA LEU A 206 14.54 2.63 8.71
C LEU A 206 13.50 3.45 9.50
N TYR A 207 13.42 3.27 10.82
CA TYR A 207 12.34 3.84 11.63
C TYR A 207 12.78 4.98 12.56
N ASP A 208 13.97 5.56 12.34
CA ASP A 208 14.42 6.71 13.15
C ASP A 208 13.44 7.89 13.08
N GLU A 209 13.06 8.32 11.87
CA GLU A 209 12.14 9.45 11.69
C GLU A 209 10.74 9.18 12.25
N PRO A 210 10.04 8.07 11.91
CA PRO A 210 8.74 7.75 12.50
C PRO A 210 8.75 7.70 14.03
N ARG A 211 9.77 7.07 14.65
CA ARG A 211 9.87 7.01 16.13
C ARG A 211 10.04 8.38 16.75
N ASN A 212 10.97 9.18 16.23
CA ASN A 212 11.22 10.52 16.74
C ASN A 212 9.97 11.40 16.63
N ARG A 213 9.24 11.29 15.51
CA ARG A 213 7.98 12.02 15.33
C ARG A 213 6.89 11.58 16.31
N ALA A 214 6.77 10.29 16.57
CA ALA A 214 5.81 9.78 17.56
C ALA A 214 6.14 10.27 18.98
N LEU A 215 7.42 10.30 19.35
CA LEU A 215 7.88 10.86 20.64
C LEU A 215 7.56 12.35 20.79
N GLU A 216 7.74 13.14 19.73
CA GLU A 216 7.37 14.56 19.74
C GLU A 216 5.87 14.76 20.01
N LEU A 217 5.03 13.98 19.32
CA LEU A 217 3.57 14.04 19.49
C LEU A 217 3.16 13.64 20.91
N LEU A 218 3.72 12.54 21.45
CA LEU A 218 3.51 12.13 22.85
C LEU A 218 3.92 13.22 23.84
N GLY A 219 5.08 13.86 23.62
CA GLY A 219 5.55 14.97 24.46
C GLY A 219 4.60 16.17 24.44
N GLY A 220 4.03 16.50 23.27
CA GLY A 220 3.04 17.56 23.11
C GLY A 220 1.75 17.32 23.92
N LEU A 221 1.28 16.06 23.99
CA LEU A 221 0.08 15.68 24.75
C LEU A 221 0.28 15.84 26.26
N VAL A 222 1.47 15.52 26.77
CA VAL A 222 1.80 15.65 28.21
C VAL A 222 1.89 17.13 28.62
N VAL A 223 2.47 17.99 27.78
CA VAL A 223 2.61 19.43 28.09
C VAL A 223 1.29 20.19 27.95
N GLY A 224 0.42 19.79 27.01
CA GLY A 224 -0.89 20.41 26.79
C GLY A 224 -1.91 20.18 27.92
N GLY A 225 -1.76 19.11 28.72
CA GLY A 225 -2.63 18.79 29.85
C GLY A 225 -2.36 19.58 31.14
N GLY A 226 -1.31 20.41 31.19
CA GLY A 226 -0.82 21.07 32.41
C GLY A 226 -1.41 22.45 32.74
N ASN A 227 -2.27 23.04 31.90
CA ASN A 227 -2.76 24.42 32.10
C ASN A 227 -4.18 24.50 32.68
N GLY A 228 -4.43 23.78 33.79
CA GLY A 228 -5.69 23.87 34.52
C GLY A 228 -5.46 23.87 36.03
N THR A 229 -5.51 25.07 36.63
CA THR A 229 -5.62 25.43 38.07
C THR A 229 -4.37 25.92 38.79
N THR A 230 -4.13 27.24 38.70
CA THR A 230 -3.74 28.04 39.87
C THR A 230 -4.50 29.37 39.87
N GLY A 231 -5.15 29.67 41.01
CA GLY A 231 -5.81 30.94 41.34
C GLY A 231 -7.34 30.85 41.26
N ILE A 232 -8.13 31.06 42.31
CA ILE A 232 -7.93 31.58 43.68
C ILE A 232 -8.93 30.86 44.58
#